data_AF-A0A370UB46-F1
#
_entry.id   AF-A0A370UB46-F1
#
_cell.length_a   1.000
_cell.length_b   1.000
_cell.length_c   1.000
_cell.angle_alpha   90.00
_cell.angle_beta   90.00
_cell.angle_gamma   90.00
#
_symmetry.space_group_name_H-M   'P 1'
#
loop_
_entity.id
_entity.type
_entity.pdbx_description
1 polymer ?
#
loop_
_entity_poly.entity_id
_entity_poly.type
_entity_poly.pdbx_seq_one_letter_code
_entity_poly.pdbx_strand_id
1 'polypeptide(L)'
;MERIDNIDQAKEKVLSDMNTFLSSVREFADENVEDLGVGLSKLRSIRSSVYENLNQIQHEYLILQGLIWLNSNEHAHPETQWYWNPRQTGDSAEPDLRGTYEGQVVVSAEATTSEKPQGVIDTRMKNTMAKLNVMEGKKFYFIRTNAMEMRADTKATNNGWQITVVKLEG
;
A
#
# COMPACT_ATOMS: atom_id res chain seq x y z
N MET A 1 -13.43 4.40 2.51
CA MET A 1 -13.07 2.96 2.40
C MET A 1 -14.07 2.17 1.55
N GLU A 2 -13.56 1.30 0.69
CA GLU A 2 -14.33 0.34 -0.11
C GLU A 2 -14.36 -1.03 0.60
N ARG A 3 -15.44 -1.81 0.42
CA ARG A 3 -15.56 -3.15 1.02
C ARG A 3 -14.95 -4.22 0.11
N ILE A 4 -14.23 -5.18 0.69
CA ILE A 4 -13.70 -6.36 0.00
C ILE A 4 -14.61 -7.55 0.31
N ASP A 5 -15.54 -7.85 -0.60
CA ASP A 5 -16.42 -9.02 -0.48
C ASP A 5 -15.76 -10.32 -0.95
N ASN A 6 -14.83 -10.22 -1.91
CA ASN A 6 -14.12 -11.36 -2.46
C ASN A 6 -12.67 -10.97 -2.79
N ILE A 7 -11.71 -11.66 -2.16
CA ILE A 7 -10.28 -11.43 -2.35
C ILE A 7 -9.85 -11.68 -3.81
N ASP A 8 -10.44 -12.67 -4.48
CA ASP A 8 -10.07 -13.02 -5.85
C ASP A 8 -10.55 -11.94 -6.84
N GLN A 9 -11.73 -11.34 -6.62
CA GLN A 9 -12.16 -10.18 -7.40
C GLN A 9 -11.23 -8.97 -7.19
N ALA A 10 -10.75 -8.77 -5.97
CA ALA A 10 -9.78 -7.70 -5.69
C ALA A 10 -8.43 -7.96 -6.38
N LYS A 11 -7.97 -9.22 -6.45
CA LYS A 11 -6.77 -9.60 -7.24
C LYS A 11 -6.99 -9.36 -8.74
N GLU A 12 -8.15 -9.72 -9.28
CA GLU A 12 -8.50 -9.50 -10.69
C GLU A 12 -8.49 -8.00 -11.05
N LYS A 13 -9.02 -7.14 -10.17
CA LYS A 13 -8.92 -5.68 -10.32
C LYS A 13 -7.46 -5.24 -10.43
N VAL A 14 -6.61 -5.62 -9.46
CA VAL A 14 -5.21 -5.22 -9.44
C VAL A 14 -4.46 -5.72 -10.68
N LEU A 15 -4.74 -6.95 -11.14
CA LEU A 15 -4.18 -7.49 -12.37
C LEU A 15 -4.65 -6.71 -13.61
N SER A 16 -5.92 -6.34 -13.67
CA SER A 16 -6.46 -5.49 -14.73
C SER A 16 -5.78 -4.12 -14.76
N ASP A 17 -5.53 -3.51 -13.60
CA ASP A 17 -4.83 -2.23 -13.49
C ASP A 17 -3.37 -2.35 -13.95
N MET A 18 -2.68 -3.44 -13.60
CA MET A 18 -1.33 -3.76 -14.11
C MET A 18 -1.31 -3.84 -15.64
N ASN A 19 -2.27 -4.56 -16.23
CA ASN A 19 -2.35 -4.73 -17.69
C ASN A 19 -2.69 -3.41 -18.41
N THR A 20 -3.59 -2.61 -17.84
CA THR A 20 -3.94 -1.28 -18.35
C THR A 20 -2.72 -0.37 -18.35
N PHE A 21 -1.99 -0.33 -17.23
CA PHE A 21 -0.77 0.44 -17.08
C PHE A 21 0.30 0.04 -18.11
N LEU A 22 0.59 -1.26 -18.24
CA LEU A 22 1.58 -1.76 -19.20
C LEU A 22 1.20 -1.43 -20.65
N SER A 23 -0.11 -1.43 -20.96
CA SER A 23 -0.61 -1.05 -22.28
C SER A 23 -0.36 0.44 -22.55
N SER A 24 -0.63 1.32 -21.59
CA SER A 24 -0.32 2.76 -21.71
C SER A 24 1.18 3.03 -21.86
N VAL A 25 2.03 2.28 -21.16
CA VAL A 25 3.49 2.41 -21.30
C VAL A 25 3.96 2.04 -22.71
N ARG A 26 3.39 0.98 -23.32
CA ARG A 26 3.71 0.59 -24.70
C ARG A 26 3.30 1.66 -25.70
N GLU A 27 2.11 2.22 -25.55
CA GLU A 27 1.62 3.33 -26.37
C GLU A 27 2.58 4.53 -26.35
N PHE A 28 3.10 4.89 -25.17
CA PHE A 28 4.09 5.96 -25.07
C PHE A 28 5.43 5.62 -25.73
N ALA A 29 5.85 4.35 -25.70
CA ALA A 29 7.13 3.90 -26.22
C ALA A 29 7.17 3.80 -27.75
N ASP A 30 6.01 3.58 -28.39
CA ASP A 30 5.92 3.31 -29.83
C ASP A 30 5.94 4.57 -30.71
N GLU A 31 5.75 5.78 -30.15
CA GLU A 31 5.80 7.02 -30.96
C GLU A 31 7.18 7.67 -30.96
N ASN A 32 7.73 7.87 -32.16
CA ASN A 32 8.98 8.57 -32.40
C ASN A 32 8.90 10.05 -32.01
N VAL A 33 10.00 10.58 -31.47
CA VAL A 33 10.15 11.99 -31.12
C VAL A 33 10.86 12.71 -32.26
N GLU A 34 10.15 13.58 -32.96
CA GLU A 34 10.69 14.37 -34.10
C GLU A 34 11.18 15.76 -33.69
N ASP A 35 10.77 16.25 -32.52
CA ASP A 35 11.14 17.55 -31.97
C ASP A 35 11.61 17.44 -30.50
N LEU A 36 12.65 18.20 -30.16
CA LEU A 36 13.25 18.17 -28.82
C LEU A 36 12.29 18.65 -27.72
N GLY A 37 11.50 19.69 -27.99
CA GLY A 37 10.52 20.25 -27.06
C GLY A 37 9.37 19.28 -26.80
N VAL A 38 8.84 18.68 -27.87
CA VAL A 38 7.83 17.62 -27.81
C VAL A 38 8.35 16.41 -27.05
N GLY A 39 9.59 15.99 -27.32
CA GLY A 39 10.26 14.90 -26.62
C GLY A 39 10.38 15.13 -25.12
N LEU A 40 10.86 16.30 -24.71
CA LEU A 40 11.01 16.62 -23.29
C LEU A 40 9.66 16.71 -22.57
N SER A 41 8.64 17.27 -23.23
CA SER A 41 7.27 17.32 -22.70
C SER A 41 6.71 15.91 -22.48
N LYS A 42 6.87 15.04 -23.48
CA LYS A 42 6.43 13.64 -23.41
C LYS A 42 7.11 12.87 -22.27
N LEU A 43 8.43 13.00 -22.13
CA LEU A 43 9.19 12.39 -21.02
C LEU A 43 8.71 12.87 -19.65
N ARG A 44 8.32 14.14 -19.51
CA ARG A 44 7.74 14.67 -18.27
C ARG A 44 6.39 14.04 -17.96
N SER A 45 5.51 13.93 -18.96
CA SER A 45 4.19 13.30 -18.83
C SER A 45 4.28 11.81 -18.50
N ILE A 46 5.21 11.09 -19.13
CA ILE A 46 5.50 9.69 -18.80
C ILE A 46 5.96 9.62 -17.35
N ARG A 47 6.94 10.43 -16.94
CA ARG A 47 7.45 10.39 -15.57
C ARG A 47 6.36 10.64 -14.52
N SER A 48 5.46 11.60 -14.72
CA SER A 48 4.38 11.88 -13.77
C SER A 48 3.33 10.77 -13.74
N SER A 49 2.82 10.36 -14.90
CA SER A 49 1.75 9.36 -15.00
C SER A 49 2.21 7.96 -14.62
N VAL A 50 3.41 7.57 -15.06
CA VAL A 50 3.96 6.24 -14.80
C VAL A 50 4.29 6.07 -13.32
N TYR A 51 4.91 7.06 -12.69
CA TYR A 51 5.32 6.93 -11.30
C TYR A 51 4.13 6.79 -10.33
N GLU A 52 3.10 7.61 -10.50
CA GLU A 52 1.92 7.57 -9.63
C GLU A 52 1.17 6.25 -9.76
N ASN A 53 0.87 5.83 -10.99
CA ASN A 53 0.17 4.57 -11.25
C ASN A 53 0.98 3.35 -10.81
N LEU A 54 2.30 3.35 -11.06
CA LEU A 54 3.17 2.25 -10.66
C LEU A 54 3.22 2.09 -9.15
N ASN A 55 3.38 3.20 -8.42
CA ASN A 55 3.42 3.16 -6.96
C ASN A 55 2.06 2.75 -6.37
N GLN A 56 0.97 3.25 -6.96
CA GLN A 56 -0.40 2.97 -6.54
C GLN A 56 -0.75 1.48 -6.70
N ILE A 57 -0.47 0.87 -7.85
CA ILE A 57 -0.73 -0.55 -8.11
C ILE A 57 0.06 -1.46 -7.16
N GLN A 58 1.33 -1.14 -6.92
CA GLN A 58 2.15 -1.89 -5.96
C GLN A 58 1.62 -1.79 -4.53
N HIS A 59 1.09 -0.64 -4.16
CA HIS A 59 0.53 -0.39 -2.82
C HIS A 59 -0.76 -1.17 -2.62
N GLU A 60 -1.67 -1.15 -3.60
CA GLU A 60 -2.88 -1.96 -3.61
C GLU A 60 -2.57 -3.46 -3.51
N TYR A 61 -1.60 -3.95 -4.30
CA TYR A 61 -1.20 -5.34 -4.23
C TYR A 61 -0.66 -5.73 -2.84
N LEU A 62 0.15 -4.86 -2.22
CA LEU A 62 0.70 -5.10 -0.89
C LEU A 62 -0.40 -5.15 0.18
N ILE A 63 -1.44 -4.32 0.07
CA ILE A 63 -2.62 -4.39 0.95
C ILE A 63 -3.30 -5.76 0.83
N LEU A 64 -3.50 -6.26 -0.40
CA LEU A 64 -4.11 -7.58 -0.61
C LEU A 64 -3.25 -8.71 -0.05
N GLN A 65 -1.93 -8.63 -0.19
CA GLN A 65 -1.03 -9.60 0.45
C GLN A 65 -1.13 -9.53 1.97
N GLY A 66 -1.27 -8.33 2.55
CA GLY A 66 -1.51 -8.14 3.97
C GLY A 66 -2.81 -8.79 4.44
N LEU A 67 -3.91 -8.60 3.70
CA LEU A 67 -5.18 -9.25 3.96
C LEU A 67 -5.09 -10.78 3.91
N ILE A 68 -4.45 -11.33 2.87
CA ILE A 68 -4.26 -12.78 2.73
C ILE A 68 -3.44 -13.32 3.90
N TRP A 69 -2.37 -12.62 4.28
CA TRP A 69 -1.53 -13.00 5.40
C TRP A 69 -2.31 -12.97 6.73
N LEU A 70 -3.11 -11.92 6.98
CA LEU A 70 -3.94 -11.80 8.18
C LEU A 70 -4.94 -12.96 8.31
N ASN A 71 -5.60 -13.33 7.22
CA ASN A 71 -6.53 -14.45 7.18
C ASN A 71 -5.82 -15.80 7.38
N SER A 72 -4.65 -15.98 6.75
CA SER A 72 -3.89 -17.23 6.82
C SER A 72 -3.22 -17.48 8.17
N ASN A 73 -3.02 -16.42 8.96
CA ASN A 73 -2.40 -16.48 10.30
C ASN A 73 -3.42 -16.24 11.44
N GLU A 74 -4.72 -16.39 11.15
CA GLU A 74 -5.81 -16.31 12.15
C GLU A 74 -5.81 -15.02 12.99
N HIS A 75 -5.35 -13.91 12.40
CA HIS A 75 -5.32 -12.62 13.10
C HIS A 75 -6.69 -11.93 13.17
N ALA A 76 -7.68 -12.45 12.46
CA ALA A 76 -9.05 -11.97 12.41
C ALA A 76 -10.05 -13.13 12.45
N HIS A 77 -11.25 -12.86 12.95
CA HIS A 77 -12.34 -13.84 12.96
C HIS A 77 -12.79 -14.17 11.53
N PRO A 78 -13.22 -15.40 11.20
CA PRO A 78 -13.65 -15.76 9.84
C PRO A 78 -14.78 -14.88 9.26
N GLU A 79 -15.62 -14.32 10.12
CA GLU A 79 -16.71 -13.41 9.75
C GLU A 79 -16.30 -11.92 9.74
N THR A 80 -15.00 -11.63 9.83
CA THR A 80 -14.51 -10.25 9.75
C THR A 80 -14.84 -9.67 8.39
N GLN A 81 -15.49 -8.51 8.39
CA GLN A 81 -15.74 -7.72 7.19
C GLN A 81 -14.52 -6.85 6.92
N TRP A 82 -14.00 -6.94 5.69
CA TRP A 82 -12.79 -6.23 5.30
C TRP A 82 -13.11 -5.02 4.44
N TYR A 83 -12.41 -3.93 4.73
CA TYR A 83 -12.49 -2.67 4.03
C TYR A 83 -11.08 -2.18 3.71
N TRP A 84 -10.88 -1.61 2.54
CA TRP A 84 -9.60 -1.04 2.14
C TRP A 84 -9.76 0.39 1.64
N ASN A 85 -8.66 1.13 1.72
CA ASN A 85 -8.45 2.38 1.02
C ASN A 85 -7.34 2.13 0.00
N PRO A 86 -7.68 1.71 -1.23
CA PRO A 86 -6.68 1.35 -2.20
C PRO A 86 -5.80 2.56 -2.53
N ARG A 87 -6.40 3.75 -2.64
CA ARG A 87 -5.68 5.00 -2.92
C ARG A 87 -5.23 5.69 -1.65
N GLN A 88 -4.03 6.28 -1.69
CA GLN A 88 -3.45 7.12 -0.62
C GLN A 88 -4.18 8.48 -0.48
N THR A 89 -5.51 8.46 -0.39
CA THR A 89 -6.39 9.62 -0.19
C THR A 89 -7.04 9.62 1.19
N GLY A 90 -6.74 8.63 2.04
CA GLY A 90 -7.32 8.49 3.38
C GLY A 90 -6.93 9.63 4.31
N ASP A 91 -7.88 10.08 5.11
CA ASP A 91 -7.64 11.05 6.19
C ASP A 91 -6.93 10.40 7.40
N SER A 92 -6.76 11.15 8.49
CA SER A 92 -6.09 10.66 9.70
C SER A 92 -6.80 9.48 10.38
N ALA A 93 -8.05 9.18 10.04
CA ALA A 93 -8.87 8.16 10.69
C ALA A 93 -9.05 6.89 9.85
N GLU A 94 -8.69 6.90 8.57
CA GLU A 94 -8.85 5.73 7.70
C GLU A 94 -7.49 5.04 7.43
N PRO A 95 -7.31 3.76 7.86
CA PRO A 95 -6.15 2.97 7.49
C PRO A 95 -6.24 2.47 6.03
N ASP A 96 -5.13 2.02 5.46
CA ASP A 96 -5.10 1.33 4.17
C ASP A 96 -5.99 0.06 4.18
N LEU A 97 -6.04 -0.66 5.31
CA LEU A 97 -6.87 -1.86 5.51
C LEU A 97 -7.50 -1.85 6.90
N ARG A 98 -8.79 -2.19 6.96
CA ARG A 98 -9.59 -2.29 8.19
C ARG A 98 -10.38 -3.60 8.20
N GLY A 99 -10.33 -4.30 9.33
CA GLY A 99 -11.21 -5.42 9.63
C GLY A 99 -12.21 -5.03 10.71
N THR A 100 -13.51 -5.29 10.47
CA THR A 100 -14.56 -5.12 11.49
C THR A 100 -15.26 -6.43 11.79
N TYR A 101 -15.52 -6.71 13.06
CA TYR A 101 -16.30 -7.86 13.51
C TYR A 101 -17.32 -7.38 14.56
N GLU A 102 -18.59 -7.79 14.40
CA GLU A 102 -19.71 -7.35 15.25
C GLU A 102 -19.81 -5.81 15.42
N GLY A 103 -19.47 -5.07 14.36
CA GLY A 103 -19.49 -3.60 14.35
C GLY A 103 -18.29 -2.93 15.02
N GLN A 104 -17.32 -3.68 15.55
CA GLN A 104 -16.10 -3.15 16.16
C GLN A 104 -14.90 -3.29 15.23
N VAL A 105 -13.98 -2.31 15.26
CA VAL A 105 -12.71 -2.40 14.53
C VAL A 105 -11.78 -3.36 15.28
N VAL A 106 -11.49 -4.50 14.66
CA VAL A 106 -10.61 -5.54 15.22
C VAL A 106 -9.20 -5.49 14.65
N VAL A 107 -9.04 -4.94 13.44
CA VAL A 107 -7.76 -4.77 12.75
C VAL A 107 -7.70 -3.41 12.05
N SER A 108 -6.58 -2.72 12.20
CA SER A 108 -6.18 -1.57 11.39
C SER A 108 -4.78 -1.81 10.84
N ALA A 109 -4.55 -1.56 9.56
CA ALA A 109 -3.24 -1.76 8.96
C ALA A 109 -2.88 -0.70 7.92
N GLU A 110 -1.59 -0.38 7.85
CA GLU A 110 -1.00 0.52 6.85
C GLU A 110 0.06 -0.27 6.07
N ALA A 111 0.26 0.06 4.79
CA ALA A 111 1.19 -0.62 3.90
C ALA A 111 2.17 0.38 3.25
N THR A 112 3.43 -0.03 3.06
CA THR A 112 4.40 0.77 2.31
C THR A 112 5.20 -0.05 1.30
N THR A 113 5.24 0.46 0.08
CA THR A 113 6.02 -0.04 -1.06
C THR A 113 7.40 0.59 -1.16
N SER A 114 7.78 1.44 -0.22
CA SER A 114 9.10 2.09 -0.26
C SER A 114 10.22 1.06 -0.12
N GLU A 115 11.25 1.18 -0.95
CA GLU A 115 12.36 0.21 -1.00
C GLU A 115 13.39 0.42 0.13
N LYS A 116 13.65 1.68 0.48
CA LYS A 116 14.70 2.06 1.44
C LYS A 116 14.24 3.20 2.36
N PRO A 117 14.59 3.16 3.66
CA PRO A 117 14.24 4.22 4.60
C PRO A 117 15.25 5.38 4.52
N GLN A 118 15.18 6.21 3.49
CA GLN A 118 16.08 7.35 3.33
C GLN A 118 15.34 8.69 3.20
N GLY A 119 15.91 9.72 3.82
CA GLY A 119 15.41 11.10 3.77
C GLY A 119 13.93 11.19 4.18
N VAL A 120 13.11 11.70 3.26
CA VAL A 120 11.67 11.92 3.47
C VAL A 120 10.90 10.63 3.79
N ILE A 121 11.36 9.47 3.29
CA ILE A 121 10.69 8.18 3.52
C ILE A 121 10.74 7.80 5.01
N ASP A 122 11.86 8.06 5.69
CA ASP A 122 12.02 7.72 7.11
C ASP A 122 11.07 8.53 8.01
N THR A 123 10.88 9.81 7.67
CA THR A 123 9.93 10.71 8.34
C THR A 123 8.50 10.28 8.05
N ARG A 124 8.17 9.97 6.79
CA ARG A 124 6.83 9.48 6.41
C ARG A 124 6.47 8.20 7.15
N MET A 125 7.36 7.20 7.18
CA MET A 125 7.17 5.96 7.94
C MET A 125 6.85 6.26 9.41
N LYS A 126 7.62 7.15 10.06
CA LYS A 126 7.35 7.53 11.46
C LYS A 126 5.95 8.10 11.63
N ASN A 127 5.54 9.00 10.74
CA ASN A 127 4.23 9.65 10.81
C ASN A 127 3.09 8.67 10.57
N THR A 128 3.22 7.79 9.57
CA THR A 128 2.23 6.74 9.29
C THR A 128 2.08 5.78 10.47
N MET A 129 3.20 5.33 11.06
CA MET A 129 3.16 4.45 12.23
C MET A 129 2.59 5.16 13.47
N ALA A 130 2.89 6.46 13.67
CA ALA A 130 2.29 7.24 14.75
C ALA A 130 0.76 7.36 14.59
N LYS A 131 0.28 7.60 13.36
CA LYS A 131 -1.15 7.58 13.02
C LYS A 131 -1.77 6.21 13.30
N LEU A 132 -1.16 5.14 12.81
CA LEU A 132 -1.63 3.77 13.02
C LEU A 132 -1.70 3.40 14.51
N ASN A 133 -0.73 3.83 15.31
CA ASN A 133 -0.66 3.48 16.73
C ASN A 133 -1.89 3.94 17.53
N VAL A 134 -2.53 5.04 17.13
CA VAL A 134 -3.72 5.58 17.81
C VAL A 134 -5.04 4.99 17.28
N MET A 135 -5.00 4.14 16.27
CA MET A 135 -6.20 3.49 15.73
C MET A 135 -6.69 2.34 16.61
N GLU A 136 -7.95 1.96 16.41
CA GLU A 136 -8.59 0.83 17.08
C GLU A 136 -8.13 -0.52 16.49
N GLY A 137 -8.29 -1.56 17.30
CA GLY A 137 -7.94 -2.93 16.93
C GLY A 137 -6.44 -3.24 16.99
N LYS A 138 -6.09 -4.44 16.54
CA LYS A 138 -4.70 -4.87 16.34
C LYS A 138 -4.10 -4.10 15.17
N LYS A 139 -2.86 -3.64 15.34
CA LYS A 139 -2.18 -2.77 14.37
C LYS A 139 -1.11 -3.52 13.60
N PHE A 140 -1.17 -3.44 12.28
CA PHE A 140 -0.19 -4.07 11.40
C PHE A 140 0.43 -3.08 10.43
N TYR A 141 1.74 -3.18 10.23
CA TYR A 141 2.47 -2.37 9.26
C TYR A 141 3.15 -3.28 8.23
N PHE A 142 2.60 -3.30 7.02
CA PHE A 142 3.05 -4.17 5.93
C PHE A 142 4.12 -3.52 5.09
N ILE A 143 5.17 -4.26 4.77
CA ILE A 143 6.38 -3.76 4.11
C ILE A 143 6.97 -4.80 3.16
N ARG A 144 7.90 -4.37 2.30
CA ARG A 144 8.50 -5.21 1.24
C ARG A 144 9.95 -5.65 1.51
N THR A 145 10.74 -4.85 2.23
CA THR A 145 12.19 -5.06 2.30
C THR A 145 12.70 -5.20 3.73
N ASN A 146 13.77 -5.99 3.91
CA ASN A 146 14.44 -6.16 5.21
C ASN A 146 14.92 -4.82 5.79
N ALA A 147 15.36 -3.89 4.94
CA ALA A 147 15.83 -2.58 5.38
C ALA A 147 14.68 -1.75 5.98
N MET A 148 13.49 -1.84 5.39
CA MET A 148 12.29 -1.19 5.90
C MET A 148 11.78 -1.86 7.17
N GLU A 149 11.88 -3.19 7.26
CA GLU A 149 11.49 -4.02 8.42
C GLU A 149 12.24 -3.59 9.67
N MET A 150 13.56 -3.72 9.60
CA MET A 150 14.45 -3.35 10.68
C MET A 150 14.22 -1.91 11.14
N ARG A 151 13.95 -0.99 10.19
CA ARG A 151 13.72 0.41 10.51
C ARG A 151 12.36 0.64 11.15
N ALA A 152 11.30 0.02 10.64
CA ALA A 152 9.96 0.11 11.21
C ALA A 152 9.93 -0.48 12.62
N ASP A 153 10.54 -1.65 12.83
CA ASP A 153 10.68 -2.29 14.14
C ASP A 153 11.40 -1.37 15.13
N THR A 154 12.55 -0.82 14.73
CA THR A 154 13.29 0.14 15.56
C THR A 154 12.41 1.33 15.95
N LYS A 155 11.58 1.86 15.04
CA LYS A 155 10.67 2.96 15.36
C LYS A 155 9.55 2.53 16.31
N ALA A 156 8.93 1.37 16.08
CA ALA A 156 7.89 0.84 16.96
C ALA A 156 8.44 0.65 18.38
N THR A 157 9.57 -0.02 18.53
CA THR A 157 10.23 -0.25 19.83
C THR A 157 10.60 1.06 20.51
N ASN A 158 11.29 1.98 19.82
CA ASN A 158 11.77 3.22 20.44
C ASN A 158 10.66 4.17 20.87
N ASN A 159 9.47 4.08 20.27
CA ASN A 159 8.30 4.90 20.62
C ASN A 159 7.28 4.12 21.47
N GLY A 160 7.54 2.86 21.83
CA GLY A 160 6.63 2.02 22.60
C GLY A 160 5.31 1.69 21.87
N TRP A 161 5.30 1.73 20.54
CA TRP A 161 4.10 1.47 19.74
C TRP A 161 3.81 -0.02 19.65
N GLN A 162 2.55 -0.38 19.88
CA GLN A 162 2.07 -1.76 19.79
C GLN A 162 1.62 -2.05 18.35
N ILE A 163 2.59 -2.09 17.44
CA ILE A 163 2.38 -2.34 16.01
C ILE A 163 3.18 -3.58 15.61
N THR A 164 2.52 -4.53 14.97
CA THR A 164 3.18 -5.70 14.39
C THR A 164 3.68 -5.33 12.99
N VAL A 165 5.00 -5.29 12.80
CA VAL A 165 5.60 -5.09 11.48
C VAL A 165 5.67 -6.45 10.80
N VAL A 166 5.22 -6.51 9.54
CA VAL A 166 5.18 -7.76 8.76
C VAL A 166 5.77 -7.50 7.39
N LYS A 167 6.89 -8.17 7.10
CA LYS A 167 7.44 -8.21 5.76
C LYS A 167 6.72 -9.26 4.92
N LEU A 168 6.19 -8.81 3.78
CA LEU A 168 5.52 -9.64 2.81
C LEU A 168 6.40 -9.77 1.57
N GLU A 169 6.51 -10.99 1.07
CA GLU A 169 7.21 -11.26 -0.19
C GLU A 169 6.38 -10.76 -1.39
N GLY A 170 7.06 -10.61 -2.52
CA GLY A 170 6.48 -10.08 -3.74
C GLY A 170 6.39 -11.06 -4.86
#